data_AF-A0A9X3UT57-F1
#
_entry.id   AF-A0A9X3UT57-F1
#
_cell.length_a   1.000
_cell.length_b   1.000
_cell.length_c   1.000
_cell.angle_alpha   90.00
_cell.angle_beta   90.00
_cell.angle_gamma   90.00
#
_symmetry.space_group_name_H-M   'P 1'
#
loop_
_entity.id
_entity.type
_entity.pdbx_description
1 polymer ?
#
loop_
_entity_poly.entity_id
_entity_poly.type
_entity_poly.pdbx_seq_one_letter_code
_entity_poly.pdbx_strand_id
1 'polypeptide(L)'
;MSTNADIFDEKAPEILADLAKHIETQLLAKVKSDEFNSDLAKQIGIEVATHVAQSWGGEVIYIPRNLVLLLSERDRKIFNEFNGSNHRELARKYNVSMQWIYQIVKKVTKEEIARRQFDMFSEK
;
A
#
# COMPACT_ATOMS: atom_id res chain seq x y z
N MET A 1 -22.98 25.09 18.00
CA MET A 1 -21.56 24.70 18.02
C MET A 1 -21.42 23.60 16.99
N SER A 2 -20.81 23.87 15.83
CA SER A 2 -20.62 22.85 14.80
C SER A 2 -19.66 21.78 15.33
N THR A 3 -19.98 20.51 15.11
CA THR A 3 -19.13 19.41 15.57
C THR A 3 -17.87 19.31 14.69
N ASN A 4 -16.79 18.72 15.19
CA ASN A 4 -15.57 18.50 14.39
C ASN A 4 -15.86 17.69 13.11
N ALA A 5 -16.91 16.86 13.11
CA ALA A 5 -17.38 16.12 11.95
C ALA A 5 -17.95 17.05 10.86
N ASP A 6 -18.70 18.09 11.23
CA ASP A 6 -19.28 19.05 10.27
C ASP A 6 -18.19 19.88 9.58
N ILE A 7 -17.14 20.26 10.32
CA ILE A 7 -16.01 21.05 9.77
C ILE A 7 -15.17 20.19 8.82
N PHE A 8 -15.02 18.90 9.12
CA PHE A 8 -14.31 17.97 8.26
C PHE A 8 -15.07 17.75 6.95
N ASP A 9 -16.38 17.50 7.00
CA ASP A 9 -17.19 17.28 5.79
C ASP A 9 -17.20 18.50 4.84
N GLU A 10 -17.10 19.74 5.38
CA GLU A 10 -17.08 20.96 4.55
C GLU A 10 -15.71 21.30 3.96
N LYS A 11 -14.60 20.92 4.61
CA LYS A 11 -13.25 21.43 4.29
C LYS A 11 -12.20 20.36 4.03
N ALA A 12 -12.53 19.08 4.20
CA ALA A 12 -11.58 18.01 3.98
C ALA A 12 -11.17 17.94 2.49
N PRO A 13 -9.86 17.86 2.20
CA PRO A 13 -9.37 17.43 0.90
C PRO A 13 -10.01 16.10 0.49
N GLU A 14 -10.32 15.95 -0.81
CA GLU A 14 -11.01 14.79 -1.39
C GLU A 14 -10.42 13.45 -0.92
N ILE A 15 -9.09 13.34 -0.90
CA ILE A 15 -8.40 12.11 -0.47
C ILE A 15 -8.66 11.73 1.00
N LEU A 16 -8.81 12.72 1.89
CA LEU A 16 -9.07 12.50 3.31
C LEU A 16 -10.54 12.16 3.56
N ALA A 17 -11.45 12.79 2.81
CA ALA A 17 -12.87 12.42 2.81
C ALA A 17 -13.06 10.97 2.32
N ASP A 18 -12.40 10.61 1.23
CA ASP A 18 -12.39 9.24 0.71
C ASP A 18 -11.81 8.25 1.72
N LEU A 19 -10.69 8.59 2.37
CA LEU A 19 -10.10 7.75 3.40
C LEU A 19 -11.08 7.49 4.56
N ALA A 20 -11.72 8.55 5.08
CA ALA A 20 -12.70 8.45 6.16
C ALA A 20 -13.86 7.52 5.78
N LYS A 21 -14.41 7.69 4.58
CA LYS A 21 -15.51 6.86 4.06
C LYS A 21 -15.13 5.40 3.84
N HIS A 22 -13.92 5.14 3.35
CA HIS A 22 -13.41 3.77 3.19
C HIS A 22 -13.28 3.07 4.54
N ILE A 23 -12.79 3.79 5.57
CA ILE A 23 -12.67 3.26 6.93
C ILE A 23 -14.05 2.94 7.49
N GLU A 24 -15.00 3.88 7.42
CA GLU A 24 -16.39 3.67 7.84
C GLU A 24 -16.99 2.40 7.19
N THR A 25 -16.88 2.29 5.87
CA THR A 25 -17.43 1.17 5.10
C THR A 25 -16.80 -0.17 5.52
N GLN A 26 -15.48 -0.19 5.74
CA GLN A 26 -14.80 -1.43 6.17
C GLN A 26 -15.13 -1.82 7.60
N LEU A 27 -15.30 -0.85 8.49
CA LEU A 27 -15.71 -1.10 9.87
C LEU A 27 -17.11 -1.69 9.91
N LEU A 28 -18.08 -1.10 9.19
CA LEU A 28 -19.44 -1.62 9.07
C LEU A 28 -19.49 -3.02 8.43
N ALA A 29 -18.60 -3.33 7.50
CA ALA A 29 -18.55 -4.65 6.86
C ALA A 29 -17.98 -5.75 7.78
N LYS A 30 -17.02 -5.40 8.65
CA LYS A 30 -16.28 -6.37 9.48
C LYS A 30 -16.83 -6.51 10.89
N VAL A 31 -17.37 -5.44 11.47
CA VAL A 31 -17.89 -5.42 12.84
C VAL A 31 -19.40 -5.53 12.78
N LYS A 32 -19.92 -6.70 13.19
CA LYS A 32 -21.36 -6.95 13.34
C LYS A 32 -21.67 -7.11 14.82
N SER A 33 -21.80 -5.99 15.52
CA SER A 33 -22.23 -5.94 16.92
C SER A 33 -23.33 -4.90 17.07
N ASP A 34 -24.32 -5.17 17.92
CA ASP A 34 -25.48 -4.27 18.14
C ASP A 34 -25.08 -2.90 18.70
N GLU A 35 -23.92 -2.79 19.37
CA GLU A 35 -23.37 -1.51 19.86
C GLU A 35 -22.63 -0.70 18.79
N PHE A 36 -22.32 -1.28 17.63
CA PHE A 36 -21.54 -0.61 16.58
C PHE A 36 -22.46 -0.09 15.48
N ASN A 37 -22.74 1.22 15.53
CA ASN A 37 -23.64 1.89 14.61
C ASN A 37 -22.90 2.72 13.54
N SER A 38 -23.67 3.16 12.54
CA SER A 38 -23.17 3.97 11.42
C SER A 38 -22.49 5.26 11.89
N ASP A 39 -23.04 5.90 12.92
CA ASP A 39 -22.54 7.18 13.42
C ASP A 39 -21.17 7.04 14.07
N LEU A 40 -20.96 6.00 14.87
CA LEU A 40 -19.68 5.68 15.49
C LEU A 40 -18.64 5.31 14.43
N ALA A 41 -19.02 4.54 13.41
CA ALA A 41 -18.14 4.19 12.30
C ALA A 41 -17.69 5.44 11.52
N LYS A 42 -18.62 6.36 11.25
CA LYS A 42 -18.33 7.66 10.61
C LYS A 42 -17.39 8.49 11.47
N GLN A 43 -17.65 8.59 12.78
CA GLN A 43 -16.81 9.34 13.70
C GLN A 43 -15.37 8.80 13.72
N ILE A 44 -15.20 7.48 13.84
CA ILE A 44 -13.88 6.83 13.79
C ILE A 44 -13.19 7.12 12.46
N GLY A 45 -13.91 7.03 11.33
CA GLY A 45 -13.36 7.35 10.01
C GLY A 45 -12.78 8.78 9.94
N ILE A 46 -13.54 9.76 10.44
CA ILE A 46 -13.13 11.17 10.50
C ILE A 46 -11.94 11.37 11.43
N GLU A 47 -11.95 10.76 12.62
CA GLU A 47 -10.85 10.86 13.59
C GLU A 47 -9.55 10.32 13.01
N VAL A 48 -9.58 9.15 12.37
CA VAL A 48 -8.41 8.55 11.72
C VAL A 48 -7.91 9.42 10.58
N ALA A 49 -8.79 9.90 9.70
CA ALA A 49 -8.39 10.77 8.60
C ALA A 49 -7.80 12.10 9.09
N THR A 50 -8.35 12.66 10.16
CA THR A 50 -7.80 13.86 10.82
C THR A 50 -6.42 13.60 11.41
N HIS A 51 -6.23 12.47 12.10
CA HIS A 51 -4.94 12.10 12.66
C HIS A 51 -3.88 11.93 11.55
N VAL A 52 -4.23 11.32 10.42
CA VAL A 52 -3.35 11.19 9.25
C VAL A 52 -2.97 12.57 8.72
N ALA A 53 -3.93 13.48 8.58
CA ALA A 53 -3.69 14.84 8.13
C ALA A 53 -2.77 15.63 9.07
N GLN A 54 -2.95 15.48 10.40
CA GLN A 54 -2.10 16.14 11.38
C GLN A 54 -0.69 15.55 11.44
N SER A 55 -0.56 14.23 11.29
CA SER A 55 0.72 13.53 11.42
C SER A 55 1.58 13.65 10.16
N TRP A 56 0.96 13.61 8.99
CA TRP A 56 1.65 13.52 7.69
C TRP A 56 1.31 14.69 6.76
N GLY A 57 0.56 15.69 7.24
CA GLY A 57 0.27 16.90 6.48
C GLY A 57 1.55 17.67 6.17
N GLY A 58 1.75 17.97 4.89
CA GLY A 58 2.96 18.63 4.39
C GLY A 58 4.00 17.67 3.80
N GLU A 59 3.88 16.37 4.04
CA GLU A 59 4.76 15.35 3.45
C GLU A 59 4.29 14.93 2.05
N VAL A 60 5.24 14.61 1.17
CA VAL A 60 4.94 14.05 -0.16
C VAL A 60 4.91 12.52 -0.06
N ILE A 61 3.71 11.96 0.12
CA ILE A 61 3.52 10.52 0.30
C ILE A 61 3.26 9.82 -1.03
N TYR A 62 4.10 8.83 -1.37
CA TYR A 62 3.88 7.93 -2.50
C TYR A 62 3.20 6.63 -2.03
N ILE A 63 1.98 6.37 -2.52
CA ILE A 63 1.28 5.09 -2.30
C ILE A 63 1.51 4.20 -3.53
N PRO A 64 2.32 3.12 -3.43
CA PRO A 64 2.55 2.23 -4.56
C PRO A 64 1.29 1.46 -4.94
N ARG A 65 0.99 1.37 -6.24
CA ARG A 65 -0.16 0.63 -6.79
C ARG A 65 -0.22 -0.85 -6.39
N ASN A 66 0.95 -1.46 -6.16
CA ASN A 66 1.06 -2.85 -5.74
C ASN A 66 1.67 -2.89 -4.34
N LEU A 67 0.82 -2.76 -3.32
CA LEU A 67 1.22 -2.91 -1.90
C LEU A 67 1.65 -4.35 -1.56
N VAL A 68 1.36 -5.31 -2.44
CA VAL A 68 1.73 -6.71 -2.27
C VAL A 68 3.23 -6.86 -2.52
N LEU A 69 3.99 -6.66 -1.44
CA LEU A 69 5.41 -6.95 -1.29
C LEU A 69 5.72 -8.45 -1.27
N LEU A 70 4.74 -9.34 -1.43
CA LEU A 70 5.00 -10.72 -1.84
C LEU A 70 5.45 -10.67 -3.30
N LEU A 71 6.52 -11.38 -3.66
CA LEU A 71 6.82 -11.62 -5.07
C LEU A 71 5.57 -12.19 -5.72
N SER A 72 4.85 -11.35 -6.45
CA SER A 72 3.69 -11.81 -7.19
C SER A 72 4.19 -12.83 -8.22
N GLU A 73 3.37 -13.80 -8.58
CA GLU A 73 3.65 -14.70 -9.72
C GLU A 73 4.14 -13.92 -10.95
N ARG A 74 3.63 -12.70 -11.13
CA ARG A 74 4.05 -11.76 -12.17
C ARG A 74 5.52 -11.35 -12.02
N ASP A 75 5.99 -10.99 -10.82
CA ASP A 75 7.38 -10.55 -10.64
C ASP A 75 8.38 -11.70 -10.83
N ARG A 76 8.00 -12.93 -10.44
CA ARG A 76 8.78 -14.14 -10.77
C ARG A 76 8.84 -14.38 -12.27
N LYS A 77 7.72 -14.23 -12.98
CA LYS A 77 7.70 -14.32 -14.46
C LYS A 77 8.57 -13.24 -15.10
N ILE A 78 8.48 -11.99 -14.63
CA ILE A 78 9.33 -10.88 -15.10
C ILE A 78 10.81 -11.22 -14.92
N PHE A 79 11.21 -11.76 -13.76
CA PHE A 79 12.60 -12.16 -13.52
C PHE A 79 13.03 -13.34 -14.39
N ASN A 80 12.19 -14.35 -14.58
CA ASN A 80 12.51 -15.51 -15.42
C ASN A 80 12.66 -15.14 -16.90
N GLU A 81 11.93 -14.12 -17.37
CA GLU A 81 12.06 -13.59 -18.72
C GLU A 81 13.17 -12.53 -18.88
N PHE A 82 13.82 -12.14 -17.78
CA PHE A 82 14.88 -11.14 -17.80
C PHE A 82 16.19 -11.73 -18.32
N ASN A 83 16.77 -11.09 -19.35
CA ASN A 83 17.99 -11.57 -20.02
C ASN A 83 19.23 -10.71 -19.73
N GLY A 84 19.15 -9.78 -18.79
CA GLY A 84 20.24 -8.85 -18.43
C GLY A 84 20.12 -7.46 -19.06
N SER A 85 19.40 -7.30 -20.18
CA SER A 85 19.33 -6.02 -20.90
C SER A 85 17.93 -5.61 -21.35
N ASN A 86 16.95 -6.52 -21.37
CA ASN A 86 15.58 -6.31 -21.88
C ASN A 86 14.63 -5.52 -20.95
N HIS A 87 15.13 -4.63 -20.07
CA HIS A 87 14.32 -3.86 -19.12
C HIS A 87 13.17 -3.08 -19.80
N ARG A 88 13.47 -2.44 -20.94
CA ARG A 88 12.49 -1.63 -21.68
C ARG A 88 11.38 -2.48 -22.29
N GLU A 89 11.71 -3.67 -22.76
CA GLU A 89 10.76 -4.60 -23.36
C GLU A 89 9.81 -5.17 -22.30
N LEU A 90 10.36 -5.59 -21.16
CA LEU A 90 9.56 -6.09 -20.04
C LEU A 90 8.65 -5.00 -19.45
N ALA A 91 9.15 -3.76 -19.33
CA ALA A 91 8.34 -2.63 -18.88
C ALA A 91 7.08 -2.44 -19.76
N ARG A 92 7.25 -2.51 -21.09
CA ARG A 92 6.13 -2.44 -22.04
C ARG A 92 5.22 -3.67 -21.95
N LYS A 93 5.79 -4.89 -21.92
CA LYS A 93 5.04 -6.15 -21.88
C LYS A 93 4.15 -6.26 -20.65
N TYR A 94 4.63 -5.85 -19.49
CA TYR A 94 3.91 -5.96 -18.22
C TYR A 94 3.20 -4.68 -17.80
N ASN A 95 3.24 -3.63 -18.64
CA ASN A 95 2.67 -2.31 -18.37
C ASN A 95 3.10 -1.74 -17.01
N VAL A 96 4.41 -1.78 -16.74
CA VAL A 96 5.04 -1.26 -15.52
C VAL A 96 6.16 -0.28 -15.87
N SER A 97 6.59 0.52 -14.90
CA SER A 97 7.71 1.44 -15.11
C SER A 97 9.03 0.66 -15.24
N MET A 98 10.00 1.25 -15.94
CA MET A 98 11.34 0.65 -16.05
C MET A 98 12.02 0.53 -14.68
N GLN A 99 11.82 1.51 -13.80
CA GLN A 99 12.28 1.47 -12.40
C GLN A 99 11.70 0.27 -11.63
N TRP A 100 10.44 -0.09 -11.88
CA TRP A 100 9.81 -1.27 -11.29
C TRP A 100 10.50 -2.56 -11.73
N ILE A 101 10.87 -2.68 -13.02
CA ILE A 101 11.63 -3.83 -13.52
C ILE A 101 13.00 -3.93 -12.81
N TYR A 102 13.73 -2.81 -12.68
CA TYR A 102 15.00 -2.79 -11.94
C TYR A 102 14.83 -3.26 -10.48
N GLN A 103 13.76 -2.82 -9.80
CA GLN A 103 13.47 -3.26 -8.43
C GLN A 103 13.14 -4.75 -8.34
N ILE A 104 12.34 -5.28 -9.28
CA ILE A 104 12.03 -6.72 -9.35
C ILE A 104 13.33 -7.53 -9.50
N VAL A 105 14.17 -7.18 -10.47
CA VAL A 105 15.43 -7.92 -10.74
C VAL A 105 16.30 -7.91 -9.48
N LYS A 106 16.53 -6.74 -8.89
CA LYS A 106 17.34 -6.60 -7.67
C LYS A 106 16.79 -7.44 -6.51
N LYS A 107 15.48 -7.45 -6.31
CA LYS A 107 14.82 -8.19 -5.22
C LYS A 107 14.94 -9.70 -5.41
N VAL A 108 14.57 -10.21 -6.59
CA VAL A 108 14.61 -11.66 -6.86
C VAL A 108 16.04 -12.19 -6.83
N THR A 109 17.01 -11.44 -7.35
CA THR A 109 18.43 -11.82 -7.26
C THR A 109 18.88 -11.94 -5.80
N LYS A 110 18.49 -11.01 -4.92
CA LYS A 110 18.83 -11.08 -3.49
C LYS A 110 18.23 -12.31 -2.82
N GLU A 111 16.97 -12.63 -3.11
CA GLU A 111 16.30 -13.81 -2.57
C GLU A 111 16.90 -15.13 -3.09
N GLU A 112 17.27 -15.18 -4.36
CA GLU A 112 17.87 -16.36 -4.97
C GLU A 112 19.30 -16.59 -4.48
N ILE A 113 20.07 -15.51 -4.25
CA ILE A 113 21.36 -15.57 -3.55
C ILE A 113 21.16 -16.10 -2.13
N ALA A 114 20.22 -15.54 -1.37
CA ALA A 114 19.93 -16.00 -0.01
C ALA A 114 19.47 -17.47 0.04
N ARG A 115 18.78 -17.96 -0.99
CA ARG A 115 18.37 -19.37 -1.09
C ARG A 115 19.53 -20.31 -1.43
N ARG A 116 20.44 -19.88 -2.32
CA ARG A 116 21.57 -20.69 -2.79
C ARG A 116 22.77 -20.65 -1.84
N GLN A 117 22.92 -19.57 -1.11
CA GLN A 117 23.96 -19.43 -0.10
C GLN A 117 23.53 -20.25 1.12
N PHE A 118 24.10 -21.44 1.26
CA PHE A 118 24.10 -22.17 2.52
C PHE A 118 24.61 -21.20 3.61
N ASP A 119 23.93 -21.13 4.74
CA ASP A 119 24.34 -20.21 5.81
C ASP A 119 25.68 -20.70 6.38
N MET A 120 26.77 -20.14 5.86
CA MET A 120 28.14 -20.51 6.23
C MET A 120 28.51 -20.11 7.66
N PHE A 121 27.61 -19.46 8.40
CA PHE A 121 27.87 -18.94 9.74
C PHE A 121 26.87 -19.43 10.80
N SER A 122 26.03 -20.42 10.49
CA SER A 122 25.02 -20.95 11.43
C SER A 122 25.51 -22.07 12.35
N GLU A 123 26.78 -22.48 12.28
CA GLU A 123 27.39 -23.34 13.30
C GLU A 123 28.30 -22.53 14.23
N LYS A 124 27.79 -22.26 15.44
CA LYS A 124 28.57 -21.92 16.64
C LYS A 124 28.08 -22.73 17.82
#